data_AF-A0A3D4ARR5-F1
#
_entry.id   AF-A0A3D4ARR5-F1
#
_cell.length_a   1.000
_cell.length_b   1.000
_cell.length_c   1.000
_cell.angle_alpha   90.00
_cell.angle_beta   90.00
_cell.angle_gamma   90.00
#
_symmetry.space_group_name_H-M   'P 1'
#
loop_
_entity.id
_entity.type
_entity.pdbx_description
1 polymer ?
#
loop_
_entity_poly.entity_id
_entity_poly.type
_entity_poly.pdbx_seq_one_letter_code
_entity_poly.pdbx_strand_id
1 'polypeptide(L)'
;MLVWLAEYLTQYYSGFNVFSYLTLRAILGILTALMMSLYFGPKLIRALQRMQIGQTVRDDGPQSHLSKSGTPTMGGLLILGAIFTSTLLWADLSNKYVWATLFVIGSLGIVGFIDDYRKVIRKDPKGLIAKWKYFWQSVIALVVATALYMSSTQATETSLVVPFFKDVLPQLGLFYIVITYFALVGTSNAVNLTDGLDGLAIVPTILVAAALAIIAYLTGNINFSAYLHIPH
;
A
#
# COMPACT_ATOMS: atom_id res chain seq x y z
N MET A 1 3.48 16.37 7.68
CA MET A 1 3.66 17.81 7.98
C MET A 1 2.99 18.25 9.28
N LEU A 2 1.81 17.72 9.65
CA LEU A 2 1.16 18.09 10.92
C LEU A 2 1.99 17.70 12.15
N VAL A 3 2.78 16.63 12.05
CA VAL A 3 3.73 16.21 13.09
C VAL A 3 4.78 17.29 13.36
N TRP A 4 5.46 17.77 12.32
CA TRP A 4 6.48 18.82 12.47
C TRP A 4 5.89 20.15 12.94
N LEU A 5 4.68 20.48 12.50
CA LEU A 5 3.96 21.66 13.00
C LEU A 5 3.62 21.51 14.49
N ALA A 6 3.13 20.33 14.90
CA ALA A 6 2.82 20.06 16.30
C ALA A 6 4.08 20.09 17.18
N GLU A 7 5.18 19.49 16.73
CA GLU A 7 6.49 19.56 17.37
C GLU A 7 6.95 21.02 17.53
N TYR A 8 6.86 21.84 16.49
CA TYR A 8 7.17 23.27 16.59
C TYR A 8 6.26 23.98 17.60
N LEU A 9 4.97 23.65 17.66
CA LEU A 9 4.02 24.27 18.59
C LEU A 9 4.21 23.85 20.06
N THR A 10 4.95 22.77 20.32
CA THR A 10 5.27 22.35 21.70
C THR A 10 6.03 23.41 22.49
N GLN A 11 6.81 24.26 21.82
CA GLN A 11 7.54 25.35 22.47
C GLN A 11 6.62 26.42 23.09
N TYR A 12 5.38 26.52 22.58
CA TYR A 12 4.37 27.47 23.06
C TYR A 12 3.37 26.81 24.01
N TYR A 13 3.00 25.55 23.77
CA TYR A 13 2.06 24.80 24.62
C TYR A 13 2.42 23.30 24.67
N SER A 14 2.68 22.80 25.87
CA SER A 14 3.14 21.41 26.09
C SER A 14 2.13 20.35 25.64
N GLY A 15 0.84 20.68 25.56
CA GLY A 15 -0.21 19.78 25.09
C GLY A 15 -0.02 19.29 23.64
N PHE A 16 0.71 20.02 22.79
CA PHE A 16 1.00 19.56 21.43
C PHE A 16 1.95 18.35 21.38
N ASN A 17 2.65 18.04 22.47
CA ASN A 17 3.53 16.86 22.54
C ASN A 17 2.74 15.54 22.41
N VAL A 18 1.43 15.58 22.60
CA VAL A 18 0.53 14.45 22.38
C VAL A 18 0.62 13.93 20.94
N PHE A 19 0.88 14.80 19.95
CA PHE A 19 1.06 14.42 18.55
C PHE A 19 2.41 13.75 18.24
N SER A 20 3.36 13.76 19.16
CA SER A 20 4.64 13.06 19.02
C SER A 20 4.49 11.54 19.22
N TYR A 21 3.46 11.09 19.95
CA TYR A 21 3.24 9.67 20.22
C TYR A 21 2.84 8.89 18.97
N LEU A 22 3.58 7.82 18.67
CA LEU A 22 3.37 6.96 17.50
C LEU A 22 1.95 6.36 17.46
N THR A 23 1.44 5.92 18.60
CA THR A 23 0.10 5.31 18.71
C THR A 23 -1.00 6.30 18.34
N LEU A 24 -0.92 7.54 18.83
CA LEU A 24 -1.87 8.58 18.46
C LEU A 24 -1.79 8.90 16.97
N ARG A 25 -0.59 9.07 16.43
CA ARG A 25 -0.38 9.33 15.00
C ARG A 25 -0.97 8.22 14.13
N ALA A 26 -0.82 6.95 14.53
CA ALA A 26 -1.43 5.82 13.84
C ALA A 26 -2.97 5.90 13.86
N ILE A 27 -3.58 6.18 15.02
CA ILE A 27 -5.04 6.33 15.14
C ILE A 27 -5.54 7.50 14.28
N LEU A 28 -4.89 8.66 14.37
CA LEU A 28 -5.25 9.83 13.58
C LEU A 28 -5.07 9.57 12.08
N GLY A 29 -4.07 8.79 11.69
CA GLY A 29 -3.90 8.33 10.31
C GLY A 29 -5.06 7.47 9.82
N ILE A 30 -5.50 6.49 10.62
CA ILE A 30 -6.66 5.64 10.30
C ILE A 30 -7.93 6.49 10.19
N LEU A 31 -8.19 7.36 11.18
CA LEU A 31 -9.38 8.23 11.18
C LEU A 31 -9.39 9.19 10.00
N THR A 32 -8.24 9.78 9.66
CA THR A 32 -8.11 10.67 8.51
C THR A 32 -8.42 9.93 7.20
N ALA A 33 -7.85 8.73 7.00
CA ALA A 33 -8.12 7.92 5.81
C ALA A 33 -9.60 7.50 5.71
N LEU A 34 -10.21 7.14 6.84
CA LEU A 34 -11.63 6.78 6.93
C LEU A 34 -12.53 7.98 6.60
N MET A 35 -12.29 9.13 7.22
CA MET A 35 -13.06 10.36 6.97
C MET A 35 -12.96 10.80 5.50
N MET A 36 -11.76 10.75 4.92
CA MET A 36 -11.55 11.02 3.50
C MET A 36 -12.36 10.06 2.63
N SER A 37 -12.32 8.76 2.92
CA SER A 37 -13.03 7.74 2.14
C SER A 37 -14.55 7.91 2.22
N LEU A 38 -15.10 8.17 3.41
CA LEU A 38 -16.55 8.38 3.60
C LEU A 38 -17.03 9.69 2.97
N TYR A 39 -16.24 10.76 3.06
CA TYR A 39 -16.61 12.06 2.51
C TYR A 39 -16.50 12.13 0.98
N PHE A 40 -15.40 11.60 0.41
CA PHE A 40 -15.16 11.66 -1.03
C PHE A 40 -15.77 10.47 -1.79
N GLY A 41 -16.04 9.34 -1.14
CA GLY A 41 -16.63 8.15 -1.78
C GLY A 41 -17.89 8.44 -2.58
N PRO A 42 -18.96 9.00 -1.98
CA PRO A 42 -20.20 9.32 -2.71
C PRO A 42 -20.00 10.34 -3.83
N LYS A 43 -19.02 11.25 -3.70
CA LYS A 43 -18.70 12.23 -4.75
C LYS A 43 -18.01 11.57 -5.93
N LEU A 44 -17.03 10.71 -5.66
CA LEU A 44 -16.32 9.96 -6.70
C LEU A 44 -17.25 9.01 -7.45
N ILE A 45 -18.11 8.26 -6.73
CA ILE A 45 -19.09 7.35 -7.35
C ILE A 45 -19.99 8.12 -8.33
N ARG A 46 -20.54 9.26 -7.92
CA ARG A 46 -21.38 10.10 -8.78
C ARG A 46 -20.61 10.66 -9.98
N ALA A 47 -19.33 11.02 -9.81
CA ALA A 47 -18.50 11.49 -10.92
C ALA A 47 -18.25 10.37 -11.95
N LEU A 48 -17.90 9.17 -11.49
CA LEU A 48 -17.65 8.02 -12.37
C LEU A 48 -18.92 7.56 -13.09
N GLN A 49 -20.08 7.59 -12.42
CA GLN A 49 -21.38 7.30 -13.04
C GLN A 49 -21.72 8.29 -14.17
N ARG A 50 -21.44 9.59 -13.98
CA ARG A 50 -21.64 10.61 -15.03
C ARG A 50 -20.76 10.40 -16.25
N MET A 51 -19.56 9.84 -16.06
CA MET A 51 -18.64 9.53 -17.15
C MET A 51 -19.01 8.24 -17.91
N GLN A 52 -20.12 7.57 -17.55
CA GLN A 52 -20.54 6.28 -18.11
C GLN A 52 -19.43 5.21 -18.09
N ILE A 53 -18.58 5.26 -17.06
CA ILE A 53 -17.49 4.31 -16.80
C ILE A 53 -18.12 3.06 -16.15
N GLY A 54 -18.99 2.35 -16.89
CA GLY A 54 -19.54 1.06 -16.49
C GLY A 54 -18.63 -0.08 -16.95
N GLN A 55 -18.58 -1.19 -16.20
CA GLN A 55 -17.88 -2.40 -16.65
C GLN A 55 -18.48 -2.93 -17.95
N THR A 56 -17.64 -3.11 -18.99
CA THR A 56 -17.98 -3.96 -20.13
C THR A 56 -17.95 -5.42 -19.67
N VAL A 57 -19.11 -6.06 -19.62
CA VAL A 57 -19.26 -7.47 -19.21
C VAL A 57 -18.53 -8.35 -20.24
N ARG A 58 -17.75 -9.32 -19.77
CA ARG A 58 -17.20 -10.39 -20.61
C ARG A 58 -18.29 -11.44 -20.83
N ASP A 59 -18.53 -11.83 -22.08
CA ASP A 59 -19.58 -12.79 -22.45
C ASP A 59 -19.30 -14.23 -21.94
N ASP A 60 -18.09 -14.47 -21.45
CA ASP A 60 -17.53 -15.76 -21.02
C ASP A 60 -17.73 -16.08 -19.51
N GLY A 61 -18.59 -15.34 -18.78
CA GLY A 61 -18.82 -15.49 -17.33
C GLY A 61 -20.21 -16.04 -16.90
N PRO A 62 -20.38 -16.53 -15.65
CA PRO A 62 -21.65 -17.05 -15.14
C PRO A 62 -22.78 -16.00 -15.14
N GLN A 63 -24.04 -16.41 -15.36
CA GLN A 63 -25.21 -15.51 -15.46
C GLN A 63 -25.45 -14.62 -14.22
N SER A 64 -24.96 -15.00 -13.03
CA SER A 64 -24.99 -14.18 -11.82
C SER A 64 -24.13 -12.91 -11.90
N HIS A 65 -23.22 -12.80 -12.88
CA HIS A 65 -22.40 -11.61 -13.14
C HIS A 65 -23.10 -10.56 -14.03
N LEU A 66 -24.25 -10.89 -14.65
CA LEU A 66 -25.00 -9.96 -15.50
C LEU A 66 -25.70 -8.84 -14.71
N SER A 67 -25.96 -9.04 -13.41
CA SER A 67 -26.57 -8.04 -12.51
C SER A 67 -25.59 -6.97 -12.01
N LYS A 68 -24.28 -7.10 -12.31
CA LYS A 68 -23.24 -6.11 -11.96
C LYS A 68 -23.05 -5.00 -13.01
N SER A 69 -23.97 -4.91 -13.97
CA SER A 69 -23.97 -3.83 -14.97
C SER A 69 -24.12 -2.47 -14.29
N GLY A 70 -23.08 -1.63 -14.36
CA GLY A 70 -23.16 -0.22 -13.98
C GLY A 70 -22.47 0.20 -12.68
N THR A 71 -21.79 -0.71 -11.95
CA THR A 71 -20.89 -0.27 -10.87
C THR A 71 -19.64 0.39 -11.44
N PRO A 72 -19.32 1.63 -11.05
CA PRO A 72 -18.17 2.34 -11.58
C PRO A 72 -16.86 1.68 -11.15
N THR A 73 -15.94 1.48 -12.10
CA THR A 73 -14.58 0.99 -11.81
C THR A 73 -13.65 2.16 -11.47
N MET A 74 -12.45 1.90 -10.95
CA MET A 74 -11.45 2.87 -10.44
C MET A 74 -11.64 3.36 -8.98
N GLY A 75 -12.35 2.60 -8.14
CA GLY A 75 -12.43 2.87 -6.70
C GLY A 75 -11.07 2.92 -5.99
N GLY A 76 -10.04 2.27 -6.55
CA GLY A 76 -8.66 2.34 -6.06
C GLY A 76 -8.09 3.76 -6.00
N LEU A 77 -8.57 4.70 -6.81
CA LEU A 77 -8.15 6.10 -6.75
C LEU A 77 -8.48 6.75 -5.40
N LEU A 78 -9.66 6.43 -4.85
CA LEU A 78 -10.08 6.91 -3.52
C LEU A 78 -9.17 6.34 -2.43
N ILE A 79 -8.89 5.04 -2.50
CA ILE A 79 -8.04 4.33 -1.54
C ILE A 79 -6.63 4.93 -1.55
N LEU A 80 -6.03 5.08 -2.74
CA LEU A 80 -4.71 5.70 -2.89
C LEU A 80 -4.70 7.14 -2.38
N GLY A 81 -5.70 7.95 -2.75
CA GLY A 81 -5.82 9.33 -2.26
C GLY A 81 -5.91 9.43 -0.75
N ALA A 82 -6.69 8.55 -0.11
CA ALA A 82 -6.82 8.48 1.34
C ALA A 82 -5.51 8.06 2.03
N ILE A 83 -4.82 7.04 1.50
CA ILE A 83 -3.52 6.58 2.01
C ILE A 83 -2.48 7.71 1.90
N PHE A 84 -2.30 8.29 0.72
CA PHE A 84 -1.32 9.36 0.50
C PHE A 84 -1.57 10.55 1.41
N THR A 85 -2.82 11.03 1.49
CA THR A 85 -3.17 12.16 2.33
C THR A 85 -2.89 11.86 3.80
N SER A 86 -3.33 10.70 4.30
CA SER A 86 -3.12 10.31 5.68
C SER A 86 -1.64 10.16 6.04
N THR A 87 -0.87 9.45 5.21
CA THR A 87 0.57 9.22 5.42
C THR A 87 1.35 10.54 5.39
N LEU A 88 1.11 11.43 4.43
CA LEU A 88 1.82 12.71 4.35
C LEU A 88 1.52 13.65 5.52
N LEU A 89 0.35 13.53 6.14
CA LEU A 89 -0.01 14.31 7.31
C LEU A 89 0.67 13.79 8.58
N TRP A 90 0.59 12.47 8.82
CA TRP A 90 0.89 11.85 10.12
C TRP A 90 2.18 11.00 10.18
N ALA A 91 2.69 10.52 9.05
CA ALA A 91 3.93 9.74 9.04
C ALA A 91 5.16 10.63 9.18
N ASP A 92 6.27 10.03 9.62
CA ASP A 92 7.56 10.70 9.66
C ASP A 92 8.21 10.60 8.28
N LEU A 93 8.32 11.73 7.58
CA LEU A 93 8.84 11.80 6.22
C LEU A 93 10.37 11.78 6.17
N SER A 94 11.06 11.80 7.31
CA SER A 94 12.49 11.51 7.36
C SER A 94 12.79 10.02 7.15
N ASN A 95 11.79 9.16 7.36
CA ASN A 95 11.94 7.72 7.28
C ASN A 95 11.95 7.22 5.82
N LYS A 96 13.08 6.63 5.40
CA LYS A 96 13.26 6.05 4.06
C LYS A 96 12.21 4.99 3.71
N TYR A 97 11.73 4.21 4.68
CA TYR A 97 10.74 3.15 4.46
C TYR A 97 9.36 3.72 4.10
N VAL A 98 8.98 4.87 4.66
CA VAL A 98 7.72 5.54 4.30
C VAL A 98 7.72 5.93 2.83
N TRP A 99 8.84 6.49 2.35
CA TRP A 99 9.01 6.85 0.94
C TRP A 99 9.05 5.64 0.02
N ALA A 100 9.74 4.57 0.41
CA ALA A 100 9.75 3.32 -0.36
C ALA A 100 8.33 2.76 -0.52
N THR A 101 7.54 2.72 0.55
CA THR A 101 6.14 2.27 0.51
C THR A 101 5.26 3.18 -0.35
N LEU A 102 5.34 4.51 -0.20
CA LEU A 102 4.58 5.46 -1.02
C LEU A 102 4.96 5.35 -2.50
N PHE A 103 6.23 5.16 -2.81
CA PHE A 103 6.70 4.97 -4.17
C PHE A 103 6.14 3.68 -4.78
N VAL A 104 6.18 2.55 -4.07
CA VAL A 104 5.61 1.27 -4.54
C VAL A 104 4.12 1.41 -4.78
N ILE A 105 3.37 1.88 -3.78
CA ILE A 105 1.91 1.99 -3.85
C ILE A 105 1.49 2.97 -4.93
N GLY A 106 2.16 4.13 -5.04
CA GLY A 106 1.91 5.12 -6.07
C GLY A 106 2.21 4.60 -7.47
N SER A 107 3.38 4.00 -7.68
CA SER A 107 3.81 3.54 -9.00
C SER A 107 2.98 2.34 -9.49
N LEU A 108 2.70 1.36 -8.63
CA LEU A 108 1.81 0.25 -8.96
C LEU A 108 0.36 0.73 -9.14
N GLY A 109 -0.06 1.73 -8.35
CA GLY A 109 -1.34 2.41 -8.52
C GLY A 109 -1.48 3.08 -9.88
N ILE A 110 -0.42 3.73 -10.39
CA ILE A 110 -0.38 4.31 -11.74
C ILE A 110 -0.49 3.21 -12.80
N VAL A 111 0.24 2.10 -12.66
CA VAL A 111 0.15 0.97 -13.59
C VAL A 111 -1.28 0.40 -13.62
N GLY A 112 -1.91 0.23 -12.46
CA GLY A 112 -3.30 -0.21 -12.32
C GLY A 112 -4.29 0.80 -12.93
N PHE A 113 -4.10 2.08 -12.67
CA PHE A 113 -4.92 3.15 -13.24
C PHE A 113 -4.84 3.16 -14.78
N ILE A 114 -3.65 2.98 -15.36
CA ILE A 114 -3.48 2.92 -16.82
C ILE A 114 -4.21 1.70 -17.40
N ASP A 115 -4.16 0.55 -16.71
CA ASP A 115 -4.88 -0.67 -17.09
C ASP A 115 -6.41 -0.45 -17.08
N ASP A 116 -6.95 0.08 -15.98
CA ASP A 116 -8.38 0.37 -15.83
C ASP A 116 -8.87 1.48 -16.78
N TYR A 117 -8.06 2.52 -16.97
CA TYR A 117 -8.35 3.60 -17.92
C TYR A 117 -8.49 3.05 -19.35
N ARG A 118 -7.59 2.14 -19.77
CA ARG A 118 -7.68 1.50 -21.09
C ARG A 118 -8.92 0.62 -21.21
N LYS A 119 -9.22 -0.19 -20.19
CA LYS A 119 -10.40 -1.06 -20.19
C LYS A 119 -11.69 -0.28 -20.38
N VAL A 120 -11.86 0.80 -19.62
CA VAL A 120 -13.15 1.49 -19.61
C VAL A 120 -13.25 2.59 -20.67
N ILE A 121 -12.25 3.47 -20.77
CA ILE A 121 -12.36 4.65 -21.64
C ILE A 121 -12.04 4.30 -23.09
N ARG A 122 -11.11 3.36 -23.33
CA ARG A 122 -10.81 2.88 -24.70
C ARG A 122 -11.63 1.68 -25.12
N LYS A 123 -12.51 1.15 -24.26
CA LYS A 123 -13.36 -0.03 -24.49
C LYS A 123 -12.56 -1.24 -24.99
N ASP A 124 -11.32 -1.39 -24.52
CA ASP A 124 -10.48 -2.54 -24.83
C ASP A 124 -10.60 -3.58 -23.70
N PRO A 125 -11.35 -4.68 -23.90
CA PRO A 125 -11.58 -5.67 -22.83
C PRO A 125 -10.29 -6.37 -22.37
N LYS A 126 -9.20 -6.30 -23.15
CA LYS A 126 -7.90 -6.87 -22.77
C LYS A 126 -7.09 -5.96 -21.84
N GLY A 127 -7.39 -4.65 -21.79
CA GLY A 127 -6.67 -3.67 -20.98
C GLY A 127 -5.20 -3.50 -21.38
N LEU A 128 -4.31 -3.33 -20.40
CA LEU A 128 -2.88 -3.30 -20.63
C LEU A 128 -2.38 -4.71 -20.97
N ILE A 129 -1.63 -4.83 -22.07
CA ILE A 129 -0.99 -6.10 -22.48
C ILE A 129 -0.16 -6.63 -21.31
N ALA A 130 -0.35 -7.90 -20.94
CA ALA A 130 0.26 -8.53 -19.77
C ALA A 130 1.79 -8.33 -19.72
N LYS A 131 2.48 -8.37 -20.86
CA LYS A 131 3.93 -8.11 -20.97
C LYS A 131 4.31 -6.73 -20.46
N TRP A 132 3.54 -5.68 -20.80
CA TRP A 132 3.80 -4.31 -20.35
C TRP A 132 3.43 -4.12 -18.88
N LYS A 133 2.36 -4.75 -18.40
CA LYS A 133 2.00 -4.74 -16.97
C LYS A 133 3.13 -5.34 -16.13
N TYR A 134 3.58 -6.54 -16.51
CA TYR A 134 4.67 -7.24 -15.84
C TYR A 134 5.99 -6.48 -15.95
N PHE A 135 6.31 -5.91 -17.11
CA PHE A 135 7.51 -5.09 -17.31
C PHE A 135 7.57 -3.92 -16.32
N TRP A 136 6.51 -3.11 -16.22
CA TRP A 136 6.49 -1.97 -15.30
C TRP A 136 6.51 -2.39 -13.84
N GLN A 137 5.76 -3.44 -13.46
CA GLN A 137 5.85 -4.02 -12.11
C GLN A 137 7.28 -4.47 -11.78
N SER A 138 7.97 -5.09 -12.74
CA SER A 138 9.34 -5.58 -12.59
C SER A 138 10.33 -4.44 -12.42
N VAL A 139 10.23 -3.39 -13.24
CA VAL A 139 11.07 -2.19 -13.12
C VAL A 139 10.88 -1.54 -11.76
N ILE A 140 9.64 -1.33 -11.32
CA ILE A 140 9.33 -0.73 -10.01
C ILE A 140 9.93 -1.57 -8.87
N ALA A 141 9.73 -2.89 -8.92
CA ALA A 141 10.24 -3.80 -7.90
C ALA A 141 11.77 -3.82 -7.83
N LEU A 142 12.46 -3.86 -8.97
CA LEU A 142 13.92 -3.83 -9.03
C LEU A 142 14.49 -2.48 -8.54
N VAL A 143 13.87 -1.36 -8.92
CA VAL A 143 14.28 -0.03 -8.44
C VAL A 143 14.20 0.05 -6.92
N VAL A 144 13.08 -0.37 -6.33
CA VAL A 144 12.89 -0.32 -4.87
C VAL A 144 13.80 -1.30 -4.15
N ALA A 145 13.91 -2.52 -4.64
CA ALA A 145 14.76 -3.54 -4.05
C ALA A 145 16.24 -3.11 -4.05
N THR A 146 16.71 -2.54 -5.17
CA THR A 146 18.08 -2.02 -5.29
C THR A 146 18.29 -0.79 -4.42
N ALA A 147 17.34 0.15 -4.40
CA ALA A 147 17.43 1.35 -3.57
C ALA A 147 17.50 1.00 -2.07
N LEU A 148 16.65 0.07 -1.61
CA LEU A 148 16.67 -0.41 -0.23
C LEU A 148 18.00 -1.10 0.10
N TYR A 149 18.47 -1.99 -0.78
CA TYR A 149 19.76 -2.67 -0.62
C TYR A 149 20.94 -1.70 -0.53
N MET A 150 21.02 -0.73 -1.43
CA MET A 150 22.10 0.27 -1.44
C MET A 150 22.01 1.26 -0.29
N SER A 151 20.80 1.56 0.21
CA SER A 151 20.57 2.43 1.36
C SER A 151 20.77 1.71 2.71
N SER A 152 21.07 0.40 2.69
CA SER A 152 21.18 -0.37 3.92
C SER A 152 22.44 0.01 4.68
N THR A 153 22.26 0.42 5.94
CA THR A 153 23.36 0.81 6.83
C THR A 153 23.71 -0.29 7.83
N GLN A 154 22.76 -1.16 8.12
CA GLN A 154 22.91 -2.27 9.04
C GLN A 154 22.71 -3.60 8.32
N ALA A 155 23.51 -4.62 8.69
CA ALA A 155 23.41 -5.95 8.09
C ALA A 155 22.02 -6.59 8.32
N THR A 156 21.36 -6.24 9.42
CA THR A 156 20.01 -6.71 9.78
C THR A 156 18.94 -6.31 8.77
N GLU A 157 19.11 -5.19 8.05
CA GLU A 157 18.13 -4.71 7.06
C GLU A 157 18.07 -5.62 5.82
N THR A 158 19.14 -6.37 5.53
CA THR A 158 19.22 -7.30 4.39
C THR A 158 19.20 -8.77 4.80
N SER A 159 19.11 -9.06 6.10
CA SER A 159 18.97 -10.43 6.61
C SER A 159 17.54 -10.93 6.46
N LEU A 160 17.38 -12.23 6.23
CA LEU A 160 16.07 -12.87 6.23
C LEU A 160 15.70 -13.29 7.65
N VAL A 161 14.60 -12.76 8.17
CA VAL A 161 14.02 -13.27 9.42
C VAL A 161 13.29 -14.57 9.13
N VAL A 162 13.79 -15.68 9.68
CA VAL A 162 13.12 -16.99 9.59
C VAL A 162 12.15 -17.13 10.78
N PRO A 163 10.84 -17.25 10.53
CA PRO A 163 9.88 -17.42 11.62
C PRO A 163 10.24 -18.62 12.50
N PHE A 164 9.98 -18.52 13.80
CA PHE A 164 10.26 -19.54 14.84
C PHE A 164 11.74 -19.80 15.15
N PHE A 165 12.68 -19.37 14.30
CA PHE A 165 14.12 -19.54 14.52
C PHE A 165 14.80 -18.19 14.76
N LYS A 166 14.87 -17.77 16.02
CA LYS A 166 15.35 -16.43 16.43
C LYS A 166 16.82 -16.18 16.12
N ASP A 167 17.64 -17.23 16.15
CA ASP A 167 19.09 -17.13 15.92
C ASP A 167 19.46 -17.33 14.43
N VAL A 168 18.49 -17.66 13.59
CA VAL A 168 18.70 -17.92 12.16
C VAL A 168 18.33 -16.68 11.35
N LEU A 169 19.32 -15.82 11.14
CA LEU A 169 19.23 -14.59 10.36
C LEU A 169 20.22 -14.61 9.19
N PRO A 170 20.03 -15.50 8.19
CA PRO A 170 20.95 -15.60 7.07
C PRO A 170 21.00 -14.27 6.31
N GLN A 171 22.22 -13.78 6.13
CA GLN A 171 22.47 -12.57 5.37
C GLN A 171 22.27 -12.87 3.88
N LEU A 172 21.36 -12.14 3.23
CA LEU A 172 20.96 -12.43 1.85
C LEU A 172 21.93 -11.86 0.81
N GLY A 173 22.64 -10.78 1.13
CA GLY A 173 23.46 -10.06 0.17
C GLY A 173 22.65 -9.68 -1.08
N LEU A 174 23.19 -9.93 -2.28
CA LEU A 174 22.48 -9.66 -3.54
C LEU A 174 21.16 -10.46 -3.69
N PHE A 175 21.02 -11.59 -3.00
CA PHE A 175 19.79 -12.37 -3.03
C PHE A 175 18.60 -11.64 -2.39
N TYR A 176 18.85 -10.60 -1.59
CA TYR A 176 17.84 -9.68 -1.08
C TYR A 176 17.03 -9.05 -2.22
N ILE A 177 17.71 -8.64 -3.30
CA ILE A 177 17.06 -8.00 -4.45
C ILE A 177 16.11 -8.98 -5.12
N VAL A 178 16.53 -10.24 -5.28
CA VAL A 178 15.76 -11.31 -5.90
C VAL A 178 14.51 -11.63 -5.07
N ILE A 179 14.66 -11.83 -3.76
CA ILE A 179 13.52 -12.13 -2.87
C ILE A 179 12.54 -10.95 -2.84
N THR A 180 13.04 -9.72 -2.68
CA THR A 180 12.20 -8.51 -2.66
C THR A 180 11.43 -8.33 -3.96
N TYR A 181 12.08 -8.61 -5.10
CA TYR A 181 11.44 -8.62 -6.40
C TYR A 181 10.27 -9.60 -6.47
N PHE A 182 10.51 -10.87 -6.12
CA PHE A 182 9.47 -11.90 -6.17
C PHE A 182 8.33 -11.59 -5.19
N ALA A 183 8.64 -11.09 -4.00
CA ALA A 183 7.63 -10.67 -3.03
C ALA A 183 6.75 -9.56 -3.59
N LEU A 184 7.32 -8.49 -4.15
CA LEU A 184 6.58 -7.35 -4.70
C LEU A 184 5.73 -7.74 -5.93
N VAL A 185 6.35 -8.34 -6.94
CA VAL A 185 5.65 -8.69 -8.19
C VAL A 185 4.65 -9.81 -7.94
N GLY A 186 5.02 -10.82 -7.14
CA GLY A 186 4.17 -11.94 -6.80
C GLY A 186 2.93 -11.51 -6.02
N THR A 187 3.09 -10.72 -4.95
CA THR A 187 1.94 -10.26 -4.15
C THR A 187 1.02 -9.32 -4.94
N SER A 188 1.57 -8.41 -5.76
CA SER A 188 0.76 -7.52 -6.61
C SER A 188 -0.13 -8.31 -7.57
N ASN A 189 0.40 -9.36 -8.20
CA ASN A 189 -0.37 -10.21 -9.10
C ASN A 189 -1.36 -11.14 -8.34
N ALA A 190 -0.99 -11.62 -7.15
CA ALA A 190 -1.88 -12.43 -6.30
C ALA A 190 -3.13 -11.65 -5.87
N VAL A 191 -2.97 -10.41 -5.42
CA VAL A 191 -4.10 -9.54 -5.04
C VAL A 191 -4.97 -9.22 -6.26
N ASN A 192 -4.36 -8.88 -7.40
CA ASN A 192 -5.09 -8.63 -8.65
C ASN A 192 -5.85 -9.87 -9.16
N LEU A 193 -5.40 -11.08 -8.85
CA LEU A 193 -6.11 -12.33 -9.20
C LEU A 193 -7.29 -12.60 -8.25
N THR A 194 -7.17 -12.18 -6.99
CA THR A 194 -8.21 -12.35 -5.96
C THR A 194 -9.34 -11.33 -6.11
N ASP A 195 -9.09 -10.19 -6.76
CA ASP A 195 -10.05 -9.10 -6.98
C ASP A 195 -11.03 -9.39 -8.14
N GLY A 196 -11.76 -10.50 -8.03
CA GLY A 196 -12.78 -10.93 -9.00
C GLY A 196 -14.22 -10.91 -8.49
N LEU A 197 -14.41 -10.69 -7.19
CA LEU A 197 -15.71 -10.65 -6.52
C LEU A 197 -15.78 -9.47 -5.54
N ASP A 198 -16.99 -8.95 -5.32
CA ASP A 198 -17.19 -7.74 -4.53
C ASP A 198 -16.72 -7.97 -3.09
N GLY A 199 -15.71 -7.22 -2.68
CA GLY A 199 -15.14 -7.32 -1.33
C GLY A 199 -14.18 -8.50 -1.11
N LEU A 200 -13.93 -9.36 -2.10
CA LEU A 200 -13.09 -10.54 -1.93
C LEU A 200 -11.61 -10.19 -1.70
N ALA A 201 -11.08 -9.19 -2.41
CA ALA A 201 -9.69 -8.77 -2.22
C ALA A 201 -9.50 -7.84 -1.00
N ILE A 202 -10.48 -6.99 -0.69
CA ILE A 202 -10.31 -5.97 0.36
C ILE A 202 -10.32 -6.56 1.77
N VAL A 203 -11.13 -7.59 2.04
CA VAL A 203 -11.21 -8.19 3.39
C VAL A 203 -9.87 -8.85 3.80
N PRO A 204 -9.25 -9.73 2.99
CA PRO A 204 -7.91 -10.23 3.27
C PRO A 204 -6.87 -9.11 3.36
N THR A 205 -6.95 -8.09 2.50
CA THR A 205 -6.00 -6.97 2.51
C THR A 205 -6.04 -6.20 3.83
N ILE A 206 -7.22 -5.96 4.41
CA ILE A 206 -7.36 -5.32 5.72
C ILE A 206 -6.70 -6.16 6.83
N LEU A 207 -6.92 -7.47 6.83
CA LEU A 207 -6.33 -8.38 7.83
C LEU A 207 -4.80 -8.41 7.73
N VAL A 208 -4.27 -8.53 6.51
CA VAL A 208 -2.82 -8.51 6.26
C VAL A 208 -2.22 -7.15 6.65
N ALA A 209 -2.85 -6.04 6.27
CA ALA A 209 -2.38 -4.71 6.61
C ALA A 209 -2.39 -4.47 8.14
N ALA A 210 -3.41 -4.96 8.85
CA ALA A 210 -3.48 -4.88 10.31
C ALA A 210 -2.35 -5.68 10.97
N ALA A 211 -2.09 -6.90 10.50
CA ALA A 211 -0.98 -7.71 11.00
C ALA A 211 0.39 -7.04 10.75
N LEU A 212 0.62 -6.53 9.54
CA LEU A 212 1.85 -5.80 9.21
C LEU A 212 2.01 -4.51 9.99
N ALA A 213 0.92 -3.78 10.28
CA ALA A 213 0.95 -2.59 11.12
C ALA A 213 1.38 -2.91 12.56
N ILE A 214 0.88 -4.01 13.12
CA ILE A 214 1.31 -4.50 14.44
C ILE A 214 2.79 -4.86 14.40
N ILE A 215 3.24 -5.62 13.40
CA ILE A 215 4.65 -6.00 13.26
C ILE A 215 5.54 -4.75 13.17
N ALA A 216 5.19 -3.79 12.31
CA ALA A 216 5.94 -2.54 12.16
C ALA A 216 6.02 -1.72 13.47
N TYR A 217 4.95 -1.72 14.27
CA TYR A 217 4.94 -1.08 15.58
C TYR A 217 5.86 -1.79 16.58
N LEU A 218 5.86 -3.13 16.58
CA LEU A 218 6.70 -3.94 17.47
C LEU A 218 8.18 -3.84 17.11
N THR A 219 8.52 -3.90 15.81
CA THR A 219 9.91 -3.77 15.34
C THR A 219 10.47 -2.38 15.58
N GLY A 220 9.64 -1.33 15.45
CA GLY A 220 10.08 0.05 15.68
C GLY A 220 10.30 0.44 17.15
N ASN A 221 9.90 -0.41 18.10
CA ASN A 221 10.01 -0.14 19.53
C ASN A 221 11.14 -0.98 20.15
N ILE A 222 12.16 -0.31 20.72
CA ILE A 222 13.35 -0.96 21.30
C ILE A 222 12.98 -1.96 22.40
N ASN A 223 11.98 -1.63 23.25
CA ASN A 223 11.58 -2.52 24.35
C ASN A 223 10.87 -3.78 23.84
N PHE A 224 9.97 -3.63 22.84
CA PHE A 224 9.24 -4.78 22.30
C PHE A 224 10.09 -5.64 21.38
N SER A 225 10.93 -5.04 20.54
CA SER A 225 11.88 -5.75 19.68
C SER A 225 12.87 -6.58 20.53
N ALA A 226 13.42 -6.00 21.60
CA ALA A 226 14.28 -6.74 22.54
C ALA A 226 13.55 -7.88 23.25
N TYR A 227 12.34 -7.63 23.77
CA TYR A 227 11.55 -8.66 24.46
C TYR A 227 11.17 -9.83 23.53
N LEU A 228 10.71 -9.52 22.32
CA LEU A 228 10.25 -10.51 21.34
C LEU A 228 11.39 -11.15 20.54
N HIS A 229 12.62 -10.62 20.67
CA HIS A 229 13.81 -11.00 19.89
C HIS A 229 13.59 -10.81 18.39
N ILE A 230 13.16 -9.60 18.02
CA ILE A 230 12.96 -9.19 16.62
C ILE A 230 13.95 -8.06 16.32
N PRO A 231 14.54 -7.98 15.11
CA PRO A 231 15.43 -6.88 14.74
C PRO A 231 14.78 -5.49 14.88
N HIS A 232 15.54 -4.50 15.37
CA HIS A 232 15.21 -3.07 15.45
C HIS A 232 15.90 -2.30 14.32
#